data_AF-A0A661ANZ4-F1
#
_entry.id   AF-A0A661ANZ4-F1
#
_cell.length_a   1.000
_cell.length_b   1.000
_cell.length_c   1.000
_cell.angle_alpha   90.00
_cell.angle_beta   90.00
_cell.angle_gamma   90.00
#
_symmetry.space_group_name_H-M   'P 1'
#
loop_
_entity.id
_entity.type
_entity.pdbx_description
1 polymer ?
#
loop_
_entity_poly.entity_id
_entity_poly.type
_entity_poly.pdbx_seq_one_letter_code
_entity_poly.pdbx_strand_id
1 'polypeptide(L)'
;MKPKFLLVIFAITISLISAQSVQEVAITAGTSGNQNNPMVASSDDCFSIVWEDYRAGASNPNIYGISVDSIGTTSSLFILCVASGLQNTPAVEYNSGTSEFMNIWFDQRTATQLYAINSTCSATSGSEWLVDDITANLSSPEIAFSGTNYLYVWMFDNSGSYEIRYLV
;
A
#
# COMPACT_ATOMS: atom_id res chain seq x y z
N MET A 1 -5.19 -37.11 59.74
CA MET A 1 -4.79 -36.79 58.35
C MET A 1 -5.20 -35.35 58.06
N LYS A 2 -4.26 -34.45 57.74
CA LYS A 2 -4.58 -33.07 57.37
C LYS A 2 -4.73 -32.99 55.84
N PRO A 3 -5.78 -32.35 55.29
CA PRO A 3 -5.92 -32.23 53.85
C PRO A 3 -4.88 -31.25 53.30
N LYS A 4 -4.15 -31.65 52.25
CA LYS A 4 -3.29 -30.77 51.46
C LYS A 4 -4.17 -30.11 50.39
N PHE A 5 -4.33 -28.80 50.44
CA PHE A 5 -4.90 -28.02 49.35
C PHE A 5 -3.82 -27.78 48.29
N LEU A 6 -4.08 -28.23 47.06
CA LEU A 6 -3.26 -27.94 45.90
C LEU A 6 -3.70 -26.58 45.35
N LEU A 7 -2.84 -25.56 45.45
CA LEU A 7 -3.06 -24.26 44.83
C LEU A 7 -2.66 -24.36 43.36
N VAL A 8 -3.64 -24.37 42.46
CA VAL A 8 -3.40 -24.27 41.02
C VAL A 8 -3.41 -22.78 40.65
N ILE A 9 -2.24 -22.21 40.36
CA ILE A 9 -2.11 -20.83 39.90
C ILE A 9 -2.36 -20.83 38.40
N PHE A 10 -3.54 -20.38 37.96
CA PHE A 10 -3.75 -19.98 36.58
C PHE A 10 -3.00 -18.66 36.36
N ALA A 11 -1.91 -18.70 35.58
CA ALA A 11 -1.28 -17.50 35.08
C ALA A 11 -2.24 -16.85 34.08
N ILE A 12 -2.93 -15.81 34.51
CA ILE A 12 -3.66 -14.92 33.61
C ILE A 12 -2.60 -14.13 32.85
N THR A 13 -2.40 -14.44 31.58
CA THR A 13 -1.69 -13.53 30.66
C THR A 13 -2.56 -12.28 30.52
N ILE A 14 -2.25 -11.24 31.30
CA ILE A 14 -2.75 -9.90 31.04
C ILE A 14 -2.04 -9.47 29.76
N SER A 15 -2.72 -9.58 28.62
CA SER A 15 -2.28 -8.90 27.42
C SER A 15 -2.28 -7.42 27.75
N LEU A 16 -1.08 -6.87 27.98
CA LEU A 16 -0.87 -5.44 28.03
C LEU A 16 -1.10 -4.94 26.61
N ILE A 17 -2.36 -4.70 26.26
CA ILE A 17 -2.66 -3.78 25.18
C ILE A 17 -2.13 -2.45 25.71
N SER A 18 -0.89 -2.10 25.35
CA SER A 18 -0.43 -0.73 25.49
C SER A 18 -1.47 0.13 24.80
N ALA A 19 -2.12 1.01 25.56
CA ALA A 19 -3.07 1.93 24.97
C ALA A 19 -2.33 2.70 23.86
N GLN A 20 -2.71 2.45 22.62
CA GLN A 20 -2.18 3.21 21.50
C GLN A 20 -2.66 4.65 21.69
N SER A 21 -1.74 5.57 21.96
CA SER A 21 -2.09 6.99 21.99
C SER A 21 -2.48 7.39 20.58
N VAL A 22 -3.70 7.91 20.42
CA VAL A 22 -4.14 8.50 19.16
C VAL A 22 -3.33 9.78 18.95
N GLN A 23 -2.29 9.69 18.12
CA GLN A 23 -1.45 10.81 17.74
C GLN A 23 -1.54 11.00 16.23
N GLU A 24 -1.78 12.24 15.81
CA GLU A 24 -1.63 12.63 14.41
C GLU A 24 -0.13 12.83 14.11
N VAL A 25 0.38 12.14 13.09
CA VAL A 25 1.76 12.24 12.64
C VAL A 25 1.76 12.59 11.16
N ALA A 26 2.37 13.73 10.82
CA ALA A 26 2.52 14.14 9.42
C ALA A 26 3.68 13.38 8.76
N ILE A 27 3.39 12.66 7.67
CA ILE A 27 4.40 11.89 6.91
C ILE A 27 5.20 12.79 5.96
N THR A 28 4.53 13.71 5.27
CA THR A 28 5.11 14.52 4.18
C THR A 28 5.20 16.01 4.54
N ALA A 29 5.36 16.33 5.83
CA ALA A 29 5.39 17.70 6.33
C ALA A 29 6.41 18.57 5.58
N GLY A 30 5.97 19.71 5.05
CA GLY A 30 6.81 20.68 4.36
C GLY A 30 7.18 20.31 2.91
N THR A 31 6.63 19.22 2.36
CA THR A 31 6.79 18.89 0.94
C THR A 31 6.02 19.89 0.07
N SER A 32 6.62 20.31 -1.05
CA SER A 32 5.93 21.13 -2.04
C SER A 32 4.93 20.30 -2.86
N GLY A 33 3.81 20.89 -3.26
CA GLY A 33 2.80 20.21 -4.07
C GLY A 33 1.86 19.33 -3.25
N ASN A 34 0.77 18.88 -3.89
CA ASN A 34 -0.23 18.05 -3.24
C ASN A 34 0.29 16.62 -3.01
N GLN A 35 -0.26 15.96 -2.01
CA GLN A 35 0.04 14.59 -1.63
C GLN A 35 -1.30 13.87 -1.55
N ASN A 36 -1.65 13.13 -2.60
CA ASN A 36 -3.03 12.68 -2.83
C ASN A 36 -3.12 11.16 -2.80
N ASN A 37 -4.35 10.67 -2.65
CA ASN A 37 -4.72 9.25 -2.81
C ASN A 37 -3.80 8.30 -2.02
N PRO A 38 -3.65 8.50 -0.69
CA PRO A 38 -2.88 7.58 0.12
C PRO A 38 -3.59 6.23 0.21
N MET A 39 -2.85 5.15 0.05
CA MET A 39 -3.28 3.77 0.23
C MET A 39 -2.39 3.07 1.24
N VAL A 40 -2.94 2.08 1.94
CA VAL A 40 -2.22 1.35 2.98
C VAL A 40 -2.50 -0.15 2.93
N ALA A 41 -1.47 -0.95 3.18
CA ALA A 41 -1.58 -2.38 3.45
C ALA A 41 -0.69 -2.77 4.63
N SER A 42 -1.09 -3.80 5.37
CA SER A 42 -0.32 -4.33 6.50
C SER A 42 0.35 -5.65 6.15
N SER A 43 1.60 -5.82 6.57
CA SER A 43 2.23 -7.12 6.78
C SER A 43 2.23 -7.46 8.28
N ASP A 44 2.90 -8.55 8.64
CA ASP A 44 3.15 -8.90 10.05
C ASP A 44 4.13 -7.93 10.74
N ASP A 45 4.95 -7.21 9.97
CA ASP A 45 6.05 -6.38 10.48
C ASP A 45 5.79 -4.86 10.36
N CYS A 46 5.04 -4.42 9.35
CA CYS A 46 4.85 -3.00 9.07
C CYS A 46 3.55 -2.71 8.30
N PHE A 47 3.19 -1.43 8.27
CA PHE A 47 2.16 -0.87 7.40
C PHE A 47 2.84 -0.12 6.26
N SER A 48 2.68 -0.57 5.02
CA SER A 48 3.17 0.13 3.83
C SER A 48 2.13 1.16 3.39
N ILE A 49 2.54 2.42 3.29
CA ILE A 49 1.71 3.54 2.85
C ILE A 49 2.28 4.06 1.53
N VAL A 50 1.44 4.18 0.51
CA VAL A 50 1.82 4.68 -0.82
C VAL A 50 0.89 5.82 -1.23
N TRP A 51 1.38 6.79 -2.00
CA TRP A 51 0.58 7.96 -2.41
C TRP A 51 1.08 8.58 -3.71
N GLU A 52 0.24 9.45 -4.27
CA GLU A 52 0.60 10.34 -5.37
C GLU A 52 1.31 11.58 -4.86
N ASP A 53 2.49 11.83 -5.40
CA ASP A 53 3.35 12.91 -4.98
C ASP A 53 3.55 13.96 -6.08
N TYR A 54 2.97 15.13 -5.89
CA TYR A 54 3.02 16.23 -6.86
C TYR A 54 4.19 17.19 -6.62
N ARG A 55 5.24 16.78 -5.90
CA ARG A 55 6.44 17.61 -5.69
C ARG A 55 7.16 17.99 -6.98
N ALA A 56 7.01 17.18 -8.03
CA ALA A 56 7.58 17.43 -9.36
C ALA A 56 6.66 18.30 -10.26
N GLY A 57 5.47 18.68 -9.79
CA GLY A 57 4.51 19.52 -10.51
C GLY A 57 3.11 18.91 -10.63
N ALA A 58 2.11 19.75 -10.86
CA ALA A 58 0.69 19.37 -10.93
C ALA A 58 0.37 18.35 -12.04
N SER A 59 1.17 18.33 -13.10
CA SER A 59 1.03 17.43 -14.26
C SER A 59 2.10 16.34 -14.29
N ASN A 60 2.78 16.09 -13.18
CA ASN A 60 3.77 15.03 -13.05
C ASN A 60 3.77 14.41 -11.62
N PRO A 61 2.61 13.91 -11.14
CA PRO A 61 2.59 13.13 -9.92
C PRO A 61 3.43 11.86 -10.09
N ASN A 62 4.25 11.61 -9.09
CA ASN A 62 5.07 10.41 -8.94
C ASN A 62 4.44 9.49 -7.88
N ILE A 63 4.89 8.23 -7.78
CA ILE A 63 4.44 7.33 -6.71
C ILE A 63 5.56 7.14 -5.69
N TYR A 64 5.27 7.50 -4.44
CA TYR A 64 6.16 7.33 -3.30
C TYR A 64 5.54 6.40 -2.28
N GLY A 65 6.40 5.85 -1.42
CA GLY A 65 5.97 5.09 -0.26
C GLY A 65 6.83 5.31 0.98
N ILE A 66 6.27 4.92 2.11
CA ILE A 66 6.92 4.82 3.41
C ILE A 66 6.31 3.63 4.14
N SER A 67 7.02 3.07 5.10
CA SER A 67 6.44 2.08 6.01
C SER A 67 6.43 2.59 7.43
N VAL A 68 5.45 2.15 8.21
CA VAL A 68 5.32 2.43 9.64
C VAL A 68 5.33 1.10 10.38
N ASP A 69 6.17 0.95 11.40
CA ASP A 69 6.19 -0.26 12.22
C ASP A 69 5.05 -0.27 13.28
N SER A 70 4.96 -1.35 14.05
CA SER A 70 3.93 -1.53 15.09
C SER A 70 4.00 -0.51 16.25
N ILE A 71 5.12 0.20 16.40
CA ILE A 71 5.30 1.24 17.43
C ILE A 71 5.25 2.66 16.85
N GLY A 72 4.94 2.81 15.56
CA GLY A 72 4.78 4.10 14.90
C GLY A 72 6.07 4.70 14.32
N THR A 73 7.17 3.94 14.26
CA THR A 73 8.42 4.40 13.63
C THR A 73 8.28 4.34 12.12
N THR A 74 8.61 5.45 11.45
CA THR A 74 8.61 5.52 9.99
C THR A 74 9.94 5.04 9.40
N SER A 75 9.90 4.33 8.28
CA SER A 75 11.06 4.05 7.44
C SER A 75 11.58 5.32 6.75
N SER A 76 12.68 5.18 5.99
CA SER A 76 12.99 6.14 4.93
C SER A 76 11.92 6.10 3.84
N LEU A 77 11.69 7.24 3.18
CA LEU A 77 10.91 7.30 1.94
C LEU A 77 11.54 6.40 0.88
N PHE A 78 10.72 5.66 0.15
CA PHE A 78 11.13 4.91 -1.03
C PHE A 78 10.34 5.37 -2.26
N ILE A 79 11.03 5.33 -3.40
CA ILE A 79 10.48 5.72 -4.70
C ILE A 79 9.95 4.47 -5.38
N LEU A 80 8.66 4.47 -5.71
CA LEU A 80 8.05 3.42 -6.51
C LEU A 80 8.12 3.78 -7.99
N CYS A 81 7.88 5.05 -8.33
CA CYS A 81 7.94 5.54 -9.70
C CYS A 81 8.16 7.06 -9.75
N VAL A 82 9.08 7.52 -10.62
CA VAL A 82 9.37 8.96 -10.88
C VAL A 82 9.54 9.31 -12.36
N ALA A 83 8.96 8.51 -13.27
CA ALA A 83 9.13 8.80 -14.69
C ALA A 83 8.19 9.91 -15.17
N SER A 84 8.54 10.53 -16.30
CA SER A 84 7.80 11.67 -16.84
C SER A 84 6.39 11.26 -17.30
N GLY A 85 5.36 11.95 -16.82
CA GLY A 85 3.96 11.67 -17.13
C GLY A 85 3.11 11.69 -15.87
N LEU A 86 1.83 11.31 -16.00
CA LEU A 86 0.97 11.13 -14.82
C LEU A 86 1.16 9.72 -14.28
N GLN A 87 1.46 9.60 -12.99
CA GLN A 87 1.31 8.35 -12.26
C GLN A 87 0.33 8.57 -11.12
N ASN A 88 -0.76 7.82 -11.14
CA ASN A 88 -1.91 8.12 -10.33
C ASN A 88 -2.63 6.87 -9.85
N THR A 89 -3.49 7.10 -8.86
CA THR A 89 -4.35 6.13 -8.18
C THR A 89 -3.57 4.88 -7.79
N PRO A 90 -2.55 5.00 -6.92
CA PRO A 90 -1.81 3.83 -6.49
C PRO A 90 -2.71 2.89 -5.70
N ALA A 91 -2.34 1.62 -5.61
CA ALA A 91 -2.88 0.66 -4.67
C ALA A 91 -1.77 -0.29 -4.20
N VAL A 92 -1.94 -0.88 -3.02
CA VAL A 92 -0.93 -1.72 -2.38
C VAL A 92 -1.59 -2.89 -1.67
N GLU A 93 -0.99 -4.07 -1.74
CA GLU A 93 -1.41 -5.26 -1.01
C GLU A 93 -0.23 -6.15 -0.63
N TYR A 94 -0.30 -6.80 0.53
CA TYR A 94 0.75 -7.68 1.02
C TYR A 94 0.62 -9.11 0.49
N ASN A 95 1.72 -9.65 -0.01
CA ASN A 95 1.84 -11.06 -0.36
C ASN A 95 2.67 -11.79 0.68
N SER A 96 1.96 -12.49 1.56
CA SER A 96 2.55 -13.30 2.62
C SER A 96 3.40 -14.46 2.09
N GLY A 97 3.22 -14.89 0.85
CA GLY A 97 4.01 -15.95 0.23
C GLY A 97 5.42 -15.49 -0.17
N THR A 98 5.58 -14.22 -0.58
CA THR A 98 6.88 -13.64 -0.95
C THR A 98 7.45 -12.71 0.13
N SER A 99 6.65 -12.35 1.13
CA SER A 99 6.99 -11.31 2.13
C SER A 99 7.24 -9.94 1.51
N GLU A 100 6.49 -9.61 0.46
CA GLU A 100 6.59 -8.35 -0.26
C GLU A 100 5.20 -7.70 -0.43
N PHE A 101 5.17 -6.39 -0.54
CA PHE A 101 4.01 -5.64 -0.98
C PHE A 101 4.01 -5.53 -2.50
N MET A 102 2.87 -5.83 -3.11
CA MET A 102 2.58 -5.52 -4.50
C MET A 102 2.01 -4.12 -4.58
N ASN A 103 2.69 -3.22 -5.29
CA ASN A 103 2.23 -1.85 -5.51
C ASN A 103 1.85 -1.71 -6.97
N ILE A 104 0.67 -1.15 -7.25
CA ILE A 104 0.20 -0.88 -8.61
C ILE A 104 -0.21 0.59 -8.76
N TRP A 105 -0.19 1.10 -9.98
CA TRP A 105 -0.69 2.44 -10.31
C TRP A 105 -1.06 2.52 -11.78
N PHE A 106 -1.92 3.49 -12.13
CA PHE A 106 -2.05 3.88 -13.52
C PHE A 106 -0.88 4.76 -13.92
N ASP A 107 -0.23 4.34 -14.98
CA ASP A 107 0.90 5.01 -15.57
C ASP A 107 0.47 5.61 -16.90
N GLN A 108 0.71 6.91 -17.10
CA GLN A 108 0.37 7.65 -18.32
C GLN A 108 1.61 8.29 -18.97
N ARG A 109 2.76 7.61 -18.91
CA ARG A 109 4.00 8.07 -19.58
C ARG A 109 3.86 8.06 -21.11
N THR A 110 3.14 7.07 -21.66
CA THR A 110 2.99 6.86 -23.11
C THR A 110 1.52 6.64 -23.50
N ALA A 111 0.82 5.82 -22.75
CA ALA A 111 -0.61 5.55 -22.79
C ALA A 111 -1.07 5.27 -21.35
N THR A 112 -2.38 5.18 -21.08
CA THR A 112 -2.86 4.71 -19.77
C THR A 112 -2.58 3.21 -19.65
N GLN A 113 -1.74 2.81 -18.72
CA GLN A 113 -1.33 1.42 -18.51
C GLN A 113 -1.33 1.09 -17.03
N LEU A 114 -1.53 -0.18 -16.66
CA LEU A 114 -1.40 -0.62 -15.27
C LEU A 114 0.03 -1.14 -15.07
N TYR A 115 0.78 -0.49 -14.19
CA TYR A 115 2.13 -0.91 -13.82
C TYR A 115 2.16 -1.43 -12.40
N ALA A 116 3.19 -2.22 -12.11
CA ALA A 116 3.45 -2.74 -10.78
C ALA A 116 4.94 -2.72 -10.42
N ILE A 117 5.21 -2.67 -9.12
CA ILE A 117 6.52 -2.93 -8.53
C ILE A 117 6.36 -3.51 -7.13
N ASN A 118 7.28 -4.40 -6.74
CA ASN A 118 7.30 -4.91 -5.38
C ASN A 118 8.01 -3.93 -4.43
N SER A 119 7.68 -4.01 -3.15
CA SER A 119 8.44 -3.37 -2.08
C SER A 119 8.46 -4.23 -0.82
N THR A 120 9.41 -3.95 0.06
CA THR A 120 9.48 -4.46 1.43
C THR A 120 9.12 -3.33 2.39
N CYS A 121 9.15 -3.59 3.70
CA CYS A 121 8.99 -2.56 4.74
C CYS A 121 10.05 -1.44 4.72
N SER A 122 11.07 -1.51 3.86
CA SER A 122 12.20 -0.56 3.90
C SER A 122 12.60 0.01 2.55
N ALA A 123 12.21 -0.65 1.45
CA ALA A 123 12.61 -0.25 0.11
C ALA A 123 11.79 -0.95 -0.96
N THR A 124 11.77 -0.35 -2.14
CA THR A 124 11.39 -0.98 -3.41
C THR A 124 12.22 -2.26 -3.65
N SER A 125 11.59 -3.29 -4.18
CA SER A 125 12.17 -4.59 -4.48
C SER A 125 11.96 -4.92 -5.96
N GLY A 126 13.05 -5.23 -6.66
CA GLY A 126 13.00 -5.56 -8.08
C GLY A 126 12.87 -4.34 -9.00
N SER A 127 12.14 -4.50 -10.10
CA SER A 127 11.97 -3.49 -11.14
C SER A 127 10.51 -3.40 -11.53
N GLU A 128 10.09 -2.26 -12.09
CA GLU A 128 8.72 -2.08 -12.57
C GLU A 128 8.40 -3.07 -13.70
N TRP A 129 7.15 -3.53 -13.77
CA TRP A 129 6.64 -4.26 -14.92
C TRP A 129 5.22 -3.82 -15.31
N LEU A 130 4.90 -3.98 -16.59
CA LEU A 130 3.57 -3.79 -17.13
C LEU A 130 2.68 -4.96 -16.69
N VAL A 131 1.59 -4.66 -15.98
CA VAL A 131 0.56 -5.64 -15.63
C VAL A 131 -0.39 -5.81 -16.80
N ASP A 132 -0.89 -4.71 -17.36
CA ASP A 132 -1.81 -4.73 -18.49
C ASP A 132 -1.77 -3.42 -19.29
N ASP A 133 -1.96 -3.54 -20.61
CA ASP A 133 -2.08 -2.41 -21.54
C ASP A 133 -3.55 -2.00 -21.67
N ILE A 134 -4.03 -1.29 -20.66
CA ILE A 134 -5.46 -1.01 -20.54
C ILE A 134 -5.81 0.23 -21.36
N THR A 135 -6.38 0.00 -22.54
CA THR A 135 -6.76 1.07 -23.48
C THR A 135 -7.88 1.97 -22.95
N ALA A 136 -7.46 3.01 -22.21
CA ALA A 136 -8.16 4.22 -21.78
C ALA A 136 -9.22 4.13 -20.67
N ASN A 137 -9.44 5.31 -20.06
CA ASN A 137 -10.62 5.66 -19.25
C ASN A 137 -10.80 4.90 -17.94
N LEU A 138 -9.78 4.95 -17.08
CA LEU A 138 -9.75 4.16 -15.85
C LEU A 138 -9.62 5.02 -14.61
N SER A 139 -10.14 4.52 -13.49
CA SER A 139 -9.89 5.11 -12.18
C SER A 139 -10.06 4.08 -11.08
N SER A 140 -9.46 4.40 -9.92
CA SER A 140 -9.61 3.63 -8.67
C SER A 140 -9.25 2.15 -8.84
N PRO A 141 -8.00 1.81 -9.23
CA PRO A 141 -7.58 0.44 -9.19
C PRO A 141 -7.50 -0.01 -7.72
N GLU A 142 -7.91 -1.23 -7.47
CA GLU A 142 -7.68 -1.92 -6.21
C GLU A 142 -7.07 -3.29 -6.49
N ILE A 143 -6.38 -3.82 -5.48
CA ILE A 143 -5.73 -5.12 -5.54
C ILE A 143 -5.99 -5.87 -4.26
N ALA A 144 -6.26 -7.16 -4.38
CA ALA A 144 -6.38 -8.07 -3.25
C ALA A 144 -5.57 -9.35 -3.51
N PHE A 145 -4.99 -9.93 -2.45
CA PHE A 145 -4.24 -11.17 -2.52
C PHE A 145 -4.96 -12.29 -1.78
N SER A 146 -5.19 -13.41 -2.46
CA SER A 146 -5.91 -14.56 -1.90
C SER A 146 -5.02 -15.54 -1.12
N GLY A 147 -3.73 -15.25 -0.98
CA GLY A 147 -2.71 -16.21 -0.55
C GLY A 147 -2.06 -16.98 -1.69
N THR A 148 -2.63 -16.92 -2.91
CA THR A 148 -2.10 -17.60 -4.10
C THR A 148 -2.14 -16.75 -5.37
N ASN A 149 -3.21 -15.98 -5.56
CA ASN A 149 -3.42 -15.13 -6.73
C ASN A 149 -3.77 -13.72 -6.29
N TYR A 150 -3.45 -12.76 -7.15
CA TYR A 150 -3.95 -11.40 -7.04
C TYR A 150 -5.24 -11.27 -7.84
N LEU A 151 -6.14 -10.42 -7.36
CA LEU A 151 -7.23 -9.89 -8.18
C LEU A 151 -7.03 -8.38 -8.24
N TYR A 152 -6.97 -7.87 -9.46
CA TYR A 152 -6.92 -6.44 -9.76
C TYR A 152 -8.31 -6.04 -10.21
N VAL A 153 -8.87 -4.96 -9.66
CA VAL A 153 -10.18 -4.44 -10.04
C VAL A 153 -10.08 -2.96 -10.33
N TRP A 154 -10.84 -2.45 -11.29
CA TRP A 154 -10.85 -1.04 -11.61
C TRP A 154 -12.18 -0.61 -12.22
N MET A 155 -12.43 0.69 -12.17
CA MET A 155 -13.54 1.31 -12.88
C MET A 155 -13.11 1.66 -14.31
N PHE A 156 -13.90 1.25 -15.30
CA PHE A 156 -13.70 1.50 -16.73
C PHE A 156 -14.81 2.40 -17.28
N ASP A 157 -14.47 3.56 -17.83
CA ASP A 157 -15.40 4.46 -18.53
C ASP A 157 -15.57 4.06 -19.99
N ASN A 158 -16.67 3.35 -20.23
CA ASN A 158 -17.18 2.96 -21.53
C ASN A 158 -18.02 4.08 -22.15
N SER A 159 -17.36 5.12 -22.65
CA SER A 159 -18.00 6.22 -23.40
C SER A 159 -19.10 6.96 -22.62
N GLY A 160 -18.85 7.27 -21.36
CA GLY A 160 -19.77 7.96 -20.44
C GLY A 160 -20.55 7.04 -19.50
N SER A 161 -20.29 5.72 -19.54
CA SER A 161 -20.86 4.74 -18.61
C SER A 161 -19.76 3.95 -17.93
N TYR A 162 -19.80 3.85 -16.61
CA TYR A 162 -18.77 3.16 -15.84
C TYR A 162 -19.13 1.68 -15.62
N GLU A 163 -18.17 0.81 -15.90
CA GLU A 163 -18.20 -0.63 -15.62
C GLU A 163 -17.12 -1.00 -14.61
N ILE A 164 -17.33 -2.07 -13.84
CA ILE A 164 -16.28 -2.64 -12.97
C ILE A 164 -15.65 -3.81 -13.72
N ARG A 165 -14.34 -3.76 -13.92
CA ARG A 165 -13.56 -4.79 -14.59
C ARG A 165 -12.50 -5.34 -13.65
N TYR A 166 -12.08 -6.57 -13.90
CA TYR A 166 -11.04 -7.21 -13.11
C TYR A 166 -10.10 -8.04 -13.99
N LEU A 167 -8.91 -8.28 -13.44
CA LEU A 167 -7.87 -9.19 -13.94
C LEU A 167 -7.45 -10.11 -12.78
N VAL A 168 -7.12 -11.36 -13.08
CA VAL A 168 -6.59 -12.35 -12.13
C VAL A 168 -5.28 -12.90 -12.66
#